data_AF-A0A2E2MTP5-F1
#
_entry.id   AF-A0A2E2MTP5-F1
#
_cell.length_a   1.000
_cell.length_b   1.000
_cell.length_c   1.000
_cell.angle_alpha   90.00
_cell.angle_beta   90.00
_cell.angle_gamma   90.00
#
_symmetry.space_group_name_H-M   'P 1'
#
loop_
_entity.id
_entity.type
_entity.pdbx_description
1 polymer ?
#
loop_
_entity_poly.entity_id
_entity_poly.type
_entity_poly.pdbx_seq_one_letter_code
_entity_poly.pdbx_strand_id
1 'polypeptide(L)'
;MLRIIIERRIDLDLNKAILIAASQFNLKEETLETIRLQVLTYILDRFKSWYKEEGLKAEVFLSVASLNLSNPLDIDARVKAISAFSKLPEAQDLAAANKRVSNLLSKQLKDRQPSEIDLALLEDGSEKALASAIEALSVVSKPLIEKRDYDAVLKNLATLRDPVDAFFNDVMVMSDDRAVRENRLSLLHSLRLLCINVADIAQMAASK
;
A
#
# COMPACT_ATOMS: atom_id res chain seq x y z
N MET A 1 7.37 -24.73 5.65
CA MET A 1 8.32 -23.59 5.76
C MET A 1 7.61 -22.31 6.19
N LEU A 2 6.74 -21.71 5.38
CA LEU A 2 6.05 -20.45 5.72
C LEU A 2 5.40 -20.44 7.11
N ARG A 3 4.64 -21.50 7.42
CA ARG A 3 4.03 -21.68 8.73
C ARG A 3 5.04 -21.65 9.89
N ILE A 4 6.19 -22.32 9.73
CA ILE A 4 7.27 -22.31 10.74
C ILE A 4 7.83 -20.89 10.90
N ILE A 5 8.08 -20.18 9.79
CA ILE A 5 8.60 -18.80 9.82
C ILE A 5 7.65 -17.90 10.62
N ILE A 6 6.34 -18.01 10.38
CA ILE A 6 5.33 -17.20 11.05
C ILE A 6 5.13 -17.62 12.51
N GLU A 7 4.90 -18.91 12.79
CA GLU A 7 4.65 -19.40 14.15
C GLU A 7 5.86 -19.18 15.08
N ARG A 8 7.08 -19.29 14.55
CA ARG A 8 8.32 -19.04 15.30
C ARG A 8 8.76 -17.58 15.26
N ARG A 9 8.00 -16.69 14.61
CA ARG A 9 8.32 -15.26 14.45
C ARG A 9 9.74 -15.01 13.92
N ILE A 10 10.14 -15.78 12.92
CA ILE A 10 11.44 -15.65 12.27
C ILE A 10 11.37 -14.49 11.28
N ASP A 11 12.16 -13.46 11.52
CA ASP A 11 12.27 -12.32 10.62
C ASP A 11 13.21 -12.66 9.45
N LEU A 12 12.64 -13.17 8.36
CA LEU A 12 13.39 -13.66 7.20
C LEU A 12 12.90 -13.02 5.91
N ASP A 13 13.82 -12.30 5.25
CA ASP A 13 13.63 -11.85 3.88
C ASP A 13 13.95 -12.99 2.91
N LEU A 14 12.91 -13.53 2.25
CA LEU A 14 13.07 -14.64 1.32
C LEU A 14 13.90 -14.26 0.09
N ASN A 15 13.88 -12.99 -0.36
CA ASN A 15 14.73 -12.59 -1.49
C ASN A 15 16.21 -12.79 -1.14
N LYS A 16 16.62 -12.35 0.05
CA LYS A 16 17.99 -12.53 0.54
C LYS A 16 18.32 -14.00 0.73
N ALA A 17 17.42 -14.76 1.36
CA ALA A 17 17.63 -16.18 1.60
C ALA A 17 17.77 -16.99 0.29
N ILE A 18 16.92 -16.72 -0.69
CA ILE A 18 16.95 -17.35 -2.01
C ILE A 18 18.23 -16.97 -2.74
N LEU A 19 18.64 -15.70 -2.72
CA LEU A 19 19.89 -15.25 -3.34
C LEU A 19 21.13 -15.92 -2.74
N ILE A 20 21.22 -16.02 -1.41
CA ILE A 20 22.33 -16.69 -0.71
C ILE A 20 22.40 -18.18 -1.09
N ALA A 21 21.26 -18.85 -1.19
CA ALA A 21 21.20 -20.24 -1.62
C ALA A 21 21.57 -20.39 -3.11
N ALA A 22 21.03 -19.52 -3.97
CA ALA A 22 21.23 -19.55 -5.41
C ALA A 22 22.70 -19.25 -5.79
N SER A 23 23.39 -18.39 -5.04
CA SER A 23 24.81 -18.06 -5.28
C SER A 23 25.76 -19.24 -5.07
N GLN A 24 25.30 -20.32 -4.42
CA GLN A 24 26.08 -21.57 -4.29
C GLN A 24 26.11 -22.37 -5.59
N PHE A 25 25.23 -22.04 -6.53
CA PHE A 25 25.22 -22.60 -7.87
C PHE A 25 25.93 -21.61 -8.78
N ASN A 26 26.96 -22.06 -9.52
CA ASN A 26 27.75 -21.24 -10.45
C ASN A 26 26.92 -20.79 -11.67
N LEU A 27 25.89 -20.00 -11.43
CA LEU A 27 24.91 -19.52 -12.41
C LEU A 27 25.27 -18.10 -12.87
N LYS A 28 24.83 -17.74 -14.07
CA LYS A 28 24.90 -16.36 -14.56
C LYS A 28 23.91 -15.48 -13.80
N GLU A 29 24.23 -14.20 -13.66
CA GLU A 29 23.43 -13.22 -12.90
C GLU A 29 21.98 -13.11 -13.38
N GLU A 30 21.75 -13.06 -14.69
CA GLU A 30 20.39 -13.03 -15.28
C GLU A 30 19.57 -14.29 -14.92
N THR A 31 20.23 -15.45 -14.89
CA THR A 31 19.61 -16.72 -14.50
C THR A 31 19.29 -16.75 -13.01
N LEU A 32 20.18 -16.21 -12.17
CA LEU A 32 19.96 -16.07 -10.73
C LEU A 32 18.74 -15.21 -10.43
N GLU A 33 18.62 -14.07 -11.10
CA GLU A 33 17.49 -13.15 -10.92
C GLU A 33 16.17 -13.80 -11.35
N THR A 34 16.16 -14.48 -12.49
CA THR A 34 14.97 -15.22 -12.97
C THR A 34 14.56 -16.31 -11.98
N ILE A 35 15.51 -17.13 -11.52
CA ILE A 35 15.23 -18.21 -10.54
C ILE A 35 14.75 -17.62 -9.22
N ARG A 36 15.34 -16.52 -8.76
CA ARG A 36 14.92 -15.83 -7.53
C ARG A 36 13.46 -15.46 -7.58
N LEU A 37 13.02 -14.80 -8.66
CA LEU A 37 11.63 -14.36 -8.83
C LEU A 37 10.67 -15.55 -8.93
N GLN A 38 11.05 -16.59 -9.67
CA GLN A 38 10.23 -17.81 -9.81
C GLN A 38 10.05 -18.54 -8.47
N VAL A 39 11.14 -18.73 -7.72
CA VAL A 39 11.11 -19.41 -6.42
C VAL A 39 10.34 -18.58 -5.40
N LEU A 40 10.55 -17.26 -5.36
CA LEU A 40 9.81 -16.38 -4.47
C LEU A 40 8.30 -16.46 -4.77
N THR A 41 7.91 -16.28 -6.03
CA THR A 41 6.51 -16.37 -6.46
C THR A 41 5.89 -17.71 -6.05
N TYR A 42 6.59 -18.82 -6.34
CA TYR A 42 6.13 -20.16 -5.97
C TYR A 42 5.93 -20.35 -4.47
N ILE A 43 6.82 -19.79 -3.64
CA ILE A 43 6.67 -19.84 -2.19
C ILE A 43 5.48 -19.00 -1.74
N LEU A 44 5.37 -17.75 -2.22
CA LEU A 44 4.34 -16.81 -1.81
C LEU A 44 2.93 -17.22 -2.28
N ASP A 45 2.81 -17.88 -3.43
CA ASP A 45 1.52 -18.39 -3.93
C ASP A 45 0.85 -19.36 -2.94
N ARG A 46 1.62 -20.02 -2.08
CA ARG A 46 1.08 -20.88 -1.01
C ARG A 46 0.31 -20.10 0.05
N PHE A 47 0.62 -18.82 0.26
CA PHE A 47 -0.17 -17.97 1.15
C PHE A 47 -1.61 -17.81 0.65
N LYS A 48 -1.80 -17.69 -0.66
CA LYS A 48 -3.14 -17.52 -1.25
C LYS A 48 -4.07 -18.67 -0.86
N SER A 49 -3.60 -19.91 -1.04
CA SER A 49 -4.37 -21.10 -0.67
C SER A 49 -4.58 -21.20 0.83
N TRP A 50 -3.54 -20.95 1.62
CA TRP A 50 -3.63 -21.00 3.08
C TRP A 50 -4.63 -19.99 3.65
N TYR A 51 -4.55 -18.71 3.28
CA TYR A 51 -5.51 -17.70 3.75
C TYR A 51 -6.93 -17.96 3.26
N LYS A 52 -7.09 -18.54 2.05
CA LYS A 52 -8.40 -18.99 1.56
C LYS A 52 -8.99 -20.09 2.44
N GLU A 53 -8.17 -21.06 2.87
CA GLU A 53 -8.59 -22.13 3.80
C GLU A 53 -8.97 -21.55 5.19
N GLU A 54 -8.32 -20.46 5.62
CA GLU A 54 -8.69 -19.71 6.83
C GLU A 54 -9.94 -18.81 6.64
N GLY A 55 -10.55 -18.80 5.46
CA GLY A 55 -11.77 -18.06 5.17
C GLY A 55 -11.56 -16.57 4.87
N LEU A 56 -10.33 -16.14 4.60
CA LEU A 56 -10.06 -14.77 4.18
C LEU A 56 -10.52 -14.54 2.75
N LYS A 57 -11.04 -13.33 2.51
CA LYS A 57 -11.42 -12.86 1.18
C LYS A 57 -10.20 -12.71 0.29
N ALA A 58 -10.35 -13.01 -1.00
CA ALA A 58 -9.24 -12.95 -1.96
C ALA A 58 -8.66 -11.52 -2.08
N GLU A 59 -9.51 -10.51 -2.00
CA GLU A 59 -9.16 -9.09 -2.09
C GLU A 59 -8.22 -8.66 -0.95
N VAL A 60 -8.38 -9.23 0.25
CA VAL A 60 -7.48 -8.98 1.38
C VAL A 60 -6.06 -9.42 1.05
N PHE A 61 -5.90 -10.65 0.55
CA PHE A 61 -4.58 -11.14 0.17
C PHE A 61 -4.00 -10.35 -1.02
N LEU A 62 -4.82 -10.08 -2.05
CA LEU A 62 -4.38 -9.34 -3.24
C LEU A 62 -3.90 -7.92 -2.89
N SER A 63 -4.55 -7.25 -1.94
CA SER A 63 -4.15 -5.91 -1.48
C SER A 63 -2.73 -5.88 -0.89
N VAL A 64 -2.30 -6.96 -0.24
CA VAL A 64 -0.94 -7.06 0.33
C VAL A 64 0.05 -7.62 -0.70
N ALA A 65 -0.37 -8.59 -1.52
CA ALA A 65 0.48 -9.22 -2.52
C ALA A 65 0.96 -8.24 -3.61
N SER A 66 0.16 -7.22 -3.95
CA SER A 66 0.53 -6.18 -4.92
C SER A 66 1.75 -5.34 -4.51
N LEU A 67 2.14 -5.37 -3.22
CA LEU A 67 3.33 -4.71 -2.72
C LEU A 67 4.63 -5.47 -3.02
N ASN A 68 4.56 -6.69 -3.58
CA ASN A 68 5.71 -7.53 -3.93
C ASN A 68 6.70 -7.76 -2.77
N LEU A 69 6.15 -7.94 -1.56
CA LEU A 69 6.92 -8.18 -0.34
C LEU A 69 7.57 -9.57 -0.36
N SER A 70 8.73 -9.71 0.27
CA SER A 70 9.47 -10.97 0.36
C SER A 70 9.58 -11.54 1.77
N ASN A 71 9.07 -10.85 2.78
CA ASN A 71 9.15 -11.29 4.18
C ASN A 71 7.82 -11.93 4.64
N PRO A 72 7.77 -13.25 4.90
CA PRO A 72 6.55 -13.94 5.29
C PRO A 72 5.90 -13.41 6.57
N LEU A 73 6.71 -13.01 7.54
CA LEU A 73 6.22 -12.51 8.83
C LEU A 73 5.58 -11.12 8.66
N ASP A 74 6.17 -10.29 7.80
CA ASP A 74 5.63 -8.97 7.43
C ASP A 74 4.31 -9.10 6.65
N ILE A 75 4.27 -10.01 5.68
CA ILE A 75 3.07 -10.29 4.87
C ILE A 75 1.92 -10.76 5.77
N ASP A 76 2.17 -11.71 6.68
CA ASP A 76 1.15 -12.21 7.62
C ASP A 76 0.59 -11.11 8.53
N ALA A 77 1.46 -10.24 9.07
CA ALA A 77 1.04 -9.12 9.89
C ALA A 77 0.11 -8.15 9.11
N ARG A 78 0.45 -7.82 7.87
CA ARG A 78 -0.37 -6.96 7.00
C ARG A 78 -1.69 -7.62 6.62
N VAL A 79 -1.67 -8.89 6.22
CA VAL A 79 -2.88 -9.64 5.83
C VAL A 79 -3.87 -9.70 6.99
N LYS A 80 -3.40 -9.96 8.20
CA LYS A 80 -4.24 -9.98 9.41
C LYS A 80 -4.82 -8.61 9.74
N ALA A 81 -3.99 -7.56 9.68
CA ALA A 81 -4.44 -6.20 9.93
C ALA A 81 -5.48 -5.73 8.89
N ILE A 82 -5.26 -6.02 7.61
CA ILE A 82 -6.22 -5.71 6.54
C ILE A 82 -7.50 -6.55 6.69
N SER A 83 -7.39 -7.82 7.06
CA SER A 83 -8.55 -8.68 7.34
C SER A 83 -9.41 -8.09 8.48
N ALA A 84 -8.78 -7.63 9.57
CA ALA A 84 -9.46 -6.99 10.68
C ALA A 84 -10.08 -5.64 10.26
N PHE A 85 -9.31 -4.80 9.57
CA PHE A 85 -9.75 -3.50 9.07
C PHE A 85 -10.94 -3.63 8.12
N SER A 86 -10.95 -4.62 7.22
CA SER A 86 -12.02 -4.83 6.24
C SER A 86 -13.42 -5.08 6.83
N LYS A 87 -13.48 -5.38 8.14
CA LYS A 87 -14.72 -5.58 8.89
C LYS A 87 -15.28 -4.29 9.48
N LEU A 88 -14.51 -3.20 9.45
CA LEU A 88 -14.91 -1.90 9.96
C LEU A 88 -15.73 -1.13 8.90
N PRO A 89 -16.76 -0.35 9.28
CA PRO A 89 -17.53 0.47 8.36
C PRO A 89 -16.65 1.42 7.54
N GLU A 90 -15.65 2.04 8.17
CA GLU A 90 -14.77 3.04 7.58
C GLU A 90 -13.86 2.46 6.48
N ALA A 91 -13.65 1.14 6.46
CA ALA A 91 -12.79 0.50 5.48
C ALA A 91 -13.35 0.55 4.06
N GLN A 92 -14.67 0.48 3.90
CA GLN A 92 -15.29 0.55 2.58
C GLN A 92 -15.13 1.94 1.97
N ASP A 93 -15.37 2.98 2.78
CA ASP A 93 -15.26 4.37 2.35
C ASP A 93 -13.81 4.72 2.02
N LEU A 94 -12.86 4.34 2.88
CA LEU A 94 -11.43 4.56 2.62
C LEU A 94 -10.95 3.81 1.37
N ALA A 95 -11.40 2.57 1.15
CA ALA A 95 -11.06 1.80 -0.03
C ALA A 95 -11.62 2.41 -1.32
N ALA A 96 -12.87 2.90 -1.28
CA ALA A 96 -13.49 3.57 -2.43
C ALA A 96 -12.76 4.88 -2.77
N ALA A 97 -12.43 5.69 -1.77
CA ALA A 97 -11.65 6.91 -1.93
C ALA A 97 -10.26 6.61 -2.52
N ASN A 98 -9.54 5.63 -1.97
CA ASN A 98 -8.23 5.20 -2.49
C ASN A 98 -8.32 4.65 -3.93
N LYS A 99 -9.38 3.93 -4.28
CA LYS A 99 -9.60 3.46 -5.66
C LYS A 99 -9.80 4.62 -6.63
N ARG A 100 -10.55 5.65 -6.23
CA ARG A 100 -10.69 6.89 -7.02
C ARG A 100 -9.34 7.57 -7.23
N VAL A 101 -8.55 7.70 -6.17
CA VAL A 101 -7.18 8.27 -6.23
C VAL A 101 -6.29 7.45 -7.16
N SER A 102 -6.23 6.13 -6.97
CA SER A 102 -5.40 5.22 -7.77
C SER A 102 -5.74 5.29 -9.26
N ASN A 103 -7.03 5.29 -9.61
CA ASN A 103 -7.50 5.40 -10.99
C ASN A 103 -7.16 6.78 -11.60
N LEU A 104 -7.31 7.85 -10.83
CA LEU A 104 -6.98 9.21 -11.28
C LEU A 104 -5.49 9.34 -11.58
N LEU A 105 -4.63 8.89 -10.66
CA LEU A 105 -3.18 8.92 -10.82
C LEU A 105 -2.73 8.06 -12.00
N SER A 106 -3.27 6.85 -12.14
CA SER A 106 -2.96 5.95 -13.26
C SER A 106 -3.28 6.60 -14.62
N LYS A 107 -4.40 7.34 -14.71
CA LYS A 107 -4.80 8.03 -15.94
C LYS A 107 -3.93 9.26 -16.25
N GLN A 108 -3.55 10.02 -15.24
CA GLN A 108 -2.90 11.33 -15.40
C GLN A 108 -1.38 11.25 -15.43
N LEU A 109 -0.79 10.46 -14.53
CA LEU A 109 0.65 10.37 -14.37
C LEU A 109 1.27 9.31 -15.27
N LYS A 110 0.57 8.21 -15.56
CA LYS A 110 1.15 7.03 -16.21
C LYS A 110 2.42 6.61 -15.46
N ASP A 111 3.58 6.63 -16.12
CA ASP A 111 4.88 6.29 -15.53
C ASP A 111 5.65 7.50 -14.98
N ARG A 112 5.05 8.71 -15.01
CA ARG A 112 5.69 9.92 -14.49
C ARG A 112 5.54 9.98 -12.98
N GLN A 113 6.62 10.31 -12.28
CA GLN A 113 6.51 10.68 -10.87
C GLN A 113 6.01 12.13 -10.77
N PRO A 114 5.07 12.41 -9.85
CA PRO A 114 4.66 13.78 -9.57
C PRO A 114 5.79 14.58 -8.91
N SER A 115 5.71 15.89 -9.02
CA SER A 115 6.65 16.82 -8.36
C SER A 115 6.43 16.85 -6.84
N GLU A 116 7.32 17.55 -6.14
CA GLU A 116 7.06 17.88 -4.74
C GLU A 116 5.85 18.81 -4.61
N ILE A 117 5.17 18.72 -3.46
CA ILE A 117 4.01 19.55 -3.15
C ILE A 117 4.51 20.96 -2.83
N ASP A 118 4.00 21.94 -3.56
CA ASP A 118 4.20 23.36 -3.25
C ASP A 118 3.03 23.87 -2.41
N LEU A 119 3.30 24.21 -1.15
CA LEU A 119 2.30 24.72 -0.21
C LEU A 119 1.71 26.07 -0.65
N ALA A 120 2.45 26.85 -1.47
CA ALA A 120 1.96 28.13 -1.99
C ALA A 120 0.91 27.96 -3.09
N LEU A 121 0.89 26.80 -3.75
CA LEU A 121 -0.09 26.42 -4.78
C LEU A 121 -1.30 25.69 -4.20
N LEU A 122 -1.41 25.57 -2.87
CA LEU A 122 -2.63 25.08 -2.23
C LEU A 122 -3.60 26.26 -2.04
N GLU A 123 -4.67 26.25 -2.82
CA GLU A 123 -5.60 27.38 -2.90
C GLU A 123 -6.72 27.23 -1.86
N ASP A 124 -7.35 26.05 -1.85
CA ASP A 124 -8.53 25.77 -1.05
C ASP A 124 -8.19 25.29 0.38
N GLY A 125 -9.11 25.54 1.31
CA GLY A 125 -8.97 25.10 2.70
C GLY A 125 -8.91 23.57 2.85
N SER A 126 -9.65 22.84 2.01
CA SER A 126 -9.67 21.38 2.01
C SER A 126 -8.35 20.77 1.52
N GLU A 127 -7.66 21.41 0.57
CA GLU A 127 -6.32 20.99 0.12
C GLU A 127 -5.30 21.10 1.24
N LYS A 128 -5.31 22.22 1.96
CA LYS A 128 -4.42 22.47 3.10
C LYS A 128 -4.72 21.51 4.25
N ALA A 129 -6.00 21.26 4.52
CA ALA A 129 -6.42 20.30 5.53
C ALA A 129 -5.94 18.87 5.19
N LEU A 130 -6.11 18.45 3.93
CA LEU A 130 -5.63 17.14 3.47
C LEU A 130 -4.10 17.04 3.54
N ALA A 131 -3.38 18.06 3.09
CA ALA A 131 -1.91 18.10 3.16
C ALA A 131 -1.40 17.96 4.59
N SER A 132 -1.98 18.73 5.53
CA SER A 132 -1.62 18.67 6.95
C SER A 132 -1.96 17.31 7.57
N ALA A 133 -3.11 16.73 7.24
CA ALA A 133 -3.51 15.41 7.72
C ALA A 133 -2.55 14.30 7.23
N ILE A 134 -2.14 14.35 5.95
CA ILE A 134 -1.17 13.41 5.38
C ILE A 134 0.19 13.54 6.08
N GLU A 135 0.68 14.76 6.30
CA GLU A 135 1.95 15.00 6.98
C GLU A 135 1.93 14.47 8.42
N ALA A 136 0.90 14.82 9.20
CA ALA A 136 0.74 14.36 10.57
C ALA A 136 0.70 12.83 10.66
N LEU A 137 -0.04 12.18 9.76
CA LEU A 137 -0.13 10.72 9.73
C LEU A 137 1.15 10.05 9.25
N SER A 138 1.91 10.67 8.35
CA SER A 138 3.23 10.16 7.95
C SER A 138 4.18 10.07 9.15
N VAL A 139 4.21 11.12 9.97
CA VAL A 139 5.04 11.17 11.19
C VAL A 139 4.61 10.10 12.21
N VAL A 140 3.31 9.97 12.47
CA VAL A 140 2.77 9.02 13.46
C VAL A 140 2.88 7.57 12.97
N SER A 141 2.72 7.32 11.67
CA SER A 141 2.71 5.96 11.11
C SER A 141 4.10 5.35 11.03
N LYS A 142 5.15 6.15 10.84
CA LYS A 142 6.54 5.66 10.71
C LYS A 142 6.97 4.69 11.84
N PRO A 143 6.90 5.06 13.13
CA PRO A 143 7.28 4.16 14.22
C PRO A 143 6.35 2.95 14.37
N LEU A 144 5.09 3.04 13.91
CA LEU A 144 4.14 1.92 13.93
C LEU A 144 4.49 0.89 12.85
N ILE A 145 4.84 1.35 11.65
CA ILE A 145 5.29 0.52 10.53
C ILE A 145 6.58 -0.22 10.92
N GLU A 146 7.55 0.47 11.54
CA GLU A 146 8.80 -0.14 12.03
C GLU A 146 8.53 -1.26 13.05
N LYS A 147 7.46 -1.13 13.85
CA LYS A 147 7.01 -2.14 14.81
C LYS A 147 6.05 -3.19 14.22
N ARG A 148 5.70 -3.09 12.94
CA ARG A 148 4.66 -3.89 12.26
C ARG A 148 3.27 -3.80 12.92
N ASP A 149 2.98 -2.67 13.59
CA ASP A 149 1.66 -2.39 14.16
C ASP A 149 0.73 -1.81 13.10
N TYR A 150 0.38 -2.65 12.12
CA TYR A 150 -0.45 -2.26 10.98
C TYR A 150 -1.89 -1.98 11.36
N ASP A 151 -2.40 -2.57 12.44
CA ASP A 151 -3.73 -2.25 12.97
C ASP A 151 -3.82 -0.78 13.41
N ALA A 152 -2.81 -0.28 14.14
CA ALA A 152 -2.76 1.12 14.53
C ALA A 152 -2.60 2.05 13.32
N VAL A 153 -1.77 1.67 12.34
CA VAL A 153 -1.62 2.45 11.09
C VAL A 153 -2.96 2.55 10.36
N LEU A 154 -3.67 1.43 10.14
CA LEU A 154 -4.94 1.43 9.43
C LEU A 154 -6.03 2.23 10.15
N LYS A 155 -6.08 2.17 11.49
CA LYS A 155 -6.98 3.03 12.28
C LYS A 155 -6.69 4.50 12.09
N ASN A 156 -5.42 4.88 12.05
CA ASN A 156 -5.01 6.25 11.78
C ASN A 156 -5.37 6.66 10.34
N LEU A 157 -5.17 5.78 9.35
CA LEU A 157 -5.56 6.05 7.96
C LEU A 157 -7.08 6.21 7.79
N ALA A 158 -7.90 5.53 8.59
CA ALA A 158 -9.36 5.70 8.55
C ALA A 158 -9.79 7.15 8.84
N THR A 159 -9.00 7.90 9.61
CA THR A 159 -9.27 9.33 9.90
C THR A 159 -9.12 10.24 8.67
N LEU A 160 -8.48 9.75 7.59
CA LEU A 160 -8.36 10.49 6.33
C LEU A 160 -9.65 10.51 5.50
N ARG A 161 -10.66 9.72 5.88
CA ARG A 161 -11.95 9.69 5.17
C ARG A 161 -12.49 11.11 4.95
N ASP A 162 -12.71 11.84 6.04
CA ASP A 162 -13.34 13.16 6.01
C ASP A 162 -12.54 14.20 5.20
N PRO A 163 -11.20 14.37 5.40
CA PRO A 163 -10.43 15.32 4.61
C PRO A 163 -10.30 14.91 3.13
N VAL A 164 -10.33 13.61 2.81
CA VAL A 164 -10.32 13.15 1.41
C VAL A 164 -11.67 13.40 0.72
N ASP A 165 -12.77 13.14 1.42
CA ASP A 165 -14.11 13.44 0.91
C ASP A 165 -14.31 14.95 0.71
N ALA A 166 -13.91 15.77 1.68
CA ALA A 166 -13.94 17.23 1.57
C ALA A 166 -13.12 17.73 0.37
N PHE A 167 -11.87 17.26 0.22
CA PHE A 167 -11.04 17.59 -0.93
C PHE A 167 -11.76 17.26 -2.25
N PHE A 168 -12.36 16.08 -2.37
CA PHE A 168 -13.00 15.70 -3.62
C PHE A 168 -14.35 16.38 -3.90
N ASN A 169 -14.99 16.96 -2.88
CA ASN A 169 -16.21 17.75 -3.01
C ASN A 169 -15.91 19.20 -3.38
N ASP A 170 -14.89 19.78 -2.74
CA ASP A 170 -14.59 21.21 -2.85
C ASP A 170 -13.53 21.52 -3.92
N VAL A 171 -12.70 20.54 -4.29
CA VAL A 171 -11.54 20.74 -5.19
C VAL A 171 -11.74 20.04 -6.52
N MET A 172 -11.72 20.84 -7.59
CA MET A 172 -11.62 20.32 -8.95
C MET A 172 -10.16 19.95 -9.27
N VAL A 173 -9.82 18.66 -9.18
CA VAL A 173 -8.44 18.19 -9.41
C VAL A 173 -7.92 18.57 -10.80
N MET A 174 -8.78 18.51 -11.81
CA MET A 174 -8.45 18.92 -13.19
C MET A 174 -8.61 20.43 -13.36
N SER A 175 -7.68 21.20 -12.81
CA SER A 175 -7.60 22.65 -13.01
C SER A 175 -7.09 23.01 -14.41
N ASP A 176 -7.50 24.18 -14.91
CA ASP A 176 -6.94 24.82 -16.10
C ASP A 176 -5.51 25.31 -15.87
N ASP A 177 -5.22 25.74 -14.64
CA ASP A 177 -3.85 26.04 -14.24
C ASP A 177 -3.05 24.75 -14.09
N ARG A 178 -2.03 24.60 -14.94
CA ARG A 178 -1.17 23.42 -14.96
C ARG A 178 -0.41 23.25 -13.65
N ALA A 179 0.11 24.30 -13.04
CA ALA A 179 0.90 24.21 -11.81
C ALA A 179 0.02 23.72 -10.65
N VAL A 180 -1.18 24.29 -10.52
CA VAL A 180 -2.16 23.86 -9.50
C VAL A 180 -2.60 22.41 -9.71
N ARG A 181 -2.87 22.01 -10.96
CA ARG A 181 -3.24 20.62 -11.29
C ARG A 181 -2.13 19.63 -10.92
N GLU A 182 -0.88 19.90 -11.27
CA GLU A 182 0.24 19.03 -10.92
C GLU A 182 0.45 18.97 -9.40
N ASN A 183 0.26 20.10 -8.69
CA ASN A 183 0.32 20.14 -7.23
C ASN A 183 -0.75 19.25 -6.57
N ARG A 184 -2.00 19.34 -7.04
CA ARG A 184 -3.12 18.49 -6.58
C ARG A 184 -2.85 17.00 -6.86
N LEU A 185 -2.27 16.65 -8.01
CA LEU A 185 -1.86 15.28 -8.32
C LEU A 185 -0.74 14.79 -7.39
N SER A 186 0.19 15.68 -7.02
CA SER A 186 1.27 15.39 -6.08
C SER A 186 0.73 15.12 -4.67
N LEU A 187 -0.25 15.91 -4.22
CA LEU A 187 -0.97 15.70 -2.96
C LEU A 187 -1.67 14.33 -2.93
N LEU A 188 -2.41 14.00 -3.99
CA LEU A 188 -3.08 12.70 -4.12
C LEU A 188 -2.10 11.52 -4.20
N HIS A 189 -0.94 11.72 -4.82
CA HIS A 189 0.12 10.72 -4.82
C HIS A 189 0.69 10.50 -3.43
N SER A 190 0.92 11.56 -2.64
CA SER A 190 1.37 11.43 -1.25
C SER A 190 0.38 10.64 -0.39
N LEU A 191 -0.93 10.90 -0.56
CA LEU A 191 -1.99 10.11 0.07
C LEU A 191 -1.89 8.62 -0.31
N ARG A 192 -1.68 8.32 -1.59
CA ARG A 192 -1.51 6.94 -2.07
C ARG A 192 -0.29 6.28 -1.44
N LEU A 193 0.85 6.97 -1.38
CA LEU A 193 2.08 6.46 -0.76
C LEU A 193 1.86 6.05 0.70
N LEU A 194 1.10 6.87 1.43
CA LEU A 194 0.78 6.59 2.83
C LEU A 194 -0.04 5.29 2.99
N CYS A 195 -0.97 5.02 2.08
CA CYS A 195 -1.81 3.82 2.12
C CYS A 195 -1.04 2.55 1.69
N ILE A 196 -0.25 2.61 0.61
CA ILE A 196 0.52 1.46 0.11
C ILE A 196 1.63 1.02 1.07
N ASN A 197 2.00 1.84 2.05
CA ASN A 197 2.90 1.43 3.14
C ASN A 197 2.34 0.28 3.98
N VAL A 198 1.03 -0.01 3.92
CA VAL A 198 0.40 -1.17 4.57
C VAL A 198 -0.11 -2.18 3.53
N ALA A 199 -0.94 -1.72 2.59
CA ALA A 199 -1.53 -2.51 1.52
C ALA A 199 -2.04 -1.60 0.40
N ASP A 200 -2.23 -2.12 -0.80
CA ASP A 200 -3.01 -1.44 -1.83
C ASP A 200 -4.51 -1.53 -1.49
N ILE A 201 -4.95 -0.63 -0.59
CA ILE A 201 -6.33 -0.55 -0.08
C ILE A 201 -7.35 -0.40 -1.23
N ALA A 202 -6.95 0.16 -2.38
CA ALA A 202 -7.81 0.25 -3.56
C ALA A 202 -8.29 -1.13 -4.09
N GLN A 203 -7.51 -2.20 -3.86
CA GLN A 203 -7.89 -3.58 -4.24
C GLN A 203 -9.01 -4.15 -3.37
N MET A 204 -9.26 -3.58 -2.19
CA MET A 204 -10.34 -4.01 -1.30
C MET A 204 -11.71 -3.54 -1.78
N ALA A 205 -11.76 -2.45 -2.54
CA ALA A 205 -13.01 -1.92 -3.06
C ALA A 205 -13.51 -2.78 -4.22
N ALA A 206 -14.75 -3.24 -4.13
CA ALA A 206 -15.39 -4.08 -5.13
C ALA A 206 -15.19 -3.50 -6.54
N SER A 207 -14.79 -4.36 -7.48
CA SER A 207 -14.79 -4.03 -8.90
C SER A 207 -16.22 -4.19 -9.42
N LYS A 208 -16.79 -3.09 -9.92
CA LYS A 208 -18.04 -3.13 -10.69
C LYS A 208 -17.80 -3.82 -12.02
#